data_AF-A0A9D4JQ64-F1
#
_entry.id   AF-A0A9D4JQ64-F1
#
_cell.length_a   1.000
_cell.length_b   1.000
_cell.length_c   1.000
_cell.angle_alpha   90.00
_cell.angle_beta   90.00
_cell.angle_gamma   90.00
#
_symmetry.space_group_name_H-M   'P 1'
#
loop_
_entity.id
_entity.type
_entity.pdbx_description
1 polymer ?
#
loop_
_entity_poly.entity_id
_entity_poly.type
_entity_poly.pdbx_seq_one_letter_code
_entity_poly.pdbx_strand_id
1 'polypeptide(L)'
;MIESIENLEDMKGHSVREWVSMLAPKTEIKNRFKNFLRTFVDSKGHNVYREKIRQMVEGNKESLVIDYNMLASVEQVLAYFLPEAPTEMLQNFDEAAKEVVLSMYPNYERIAKEIHVRIAELPLIEELRSLRQLHLNQLIRTSGVVTSCTGVLPQLNVIKYDCNKCNYILGPYYQSQSQEVKAGSCPECQSTGPFEINMEQTLYKNYQRITLQESPGKVPAGRLPRSKDAILLDDLTDNCKPGDEIEMTGVYHNNYDGSLNTANGFPVFATVIQANYITKKDDKLAVASLTDEDIKAIVQLSKDERIGERIFASMAPSIYDHEDIKRALALAIFGGEAKNPGGKHKVRGDINVLICGDPGTAKSQFLKYIEKTAPRVVYTTGQGASAVGLTAYVQRNPVSKEWTLEAGALVLADKGICLIDEFDKMNDQDRTSIHEAMEQQSISISKAGIVTSLQARCAVLAAANPIGGRYDPALTFAENVDLTEPILSRFDILCVVRDTVDAVQDERLARFVTGSHMKHHPNATEAEQDENLVSAYILYVS
;
A
#
# COMPACT_ATOMS: atom_id res chain seq x y z
N MET A 1 -10.41 -28.46 39.27
CA MET A 1 -10.36 -27.12 39.86
C MET A 1 -9.25 -26.38 39.14
N ILE A 2 -9.61 -25.49 38.21
CA ILE A 2 -8.63 -24.64 37.51
C ILE A 2 -8.43 -23.46 38.44
N GLU A 3 -7.25 -23.34 39.06
CA GLU A 3 -6.91 -22.14 39.83
C GLU A 3 -7.00 -20.93 38.90
N SER A 4 -7.87 -19.98 39.23
CA SER A 4 -7.90 -18.68 38.56
C SER A 4 -6.56 -18.01 38.83
N ILE A 5 -5.75 -17.85 37.78
CA ILE A 5 -4.51 -17.09 37.89
C ILE A 5 -4.90 -15.61 38.00
N GLU A 6 -4.79 -15.05 39.20
CA GLU A 6 -5.03 -13.62 39.42
C GLU A 6 -3.93 -12.76 38.76
N ASN A 7 -2.70 -13.28 38.69
CA ASN A 7 -1.54 -12.59 38.13
C ASN A 7 -0.97 -13.31 36.90
N LEU A 8 -1.38 -12.87 35.71
CA LEU A 8 -0.81 -13.32 34.42
C LEU A 8 0.67 -12.96 34.26
N GLU A 9 1.15 -12.00 35.06
CA GLU A 9 2.51 -11.45 35.04
C GLU A 9 3.56 -12.39 35.65
N ASP A 10 3.15 -13.28 36.55
CA ASP A 10 4.07 -14.28 37.12
C ASP A 10 4.18 -15.48 36.18
N MET A 11 5.18 -15.42 35.30
CA MET A 11 5.46 -16.46 34.31
C MET A 11 5.97 -17.77 34.93
N LYS A 12 6.17 -17.83 36.26
CA LYS A 12 6.68 -19.00 36.99
C LYS A 12 7.95 -19.62 36.39
N GLY A 13 8.77 -18.80 35.72
CA GLY A 13 10.01 -19.22 35.05
C GLY A 13 9.84 -19.89 33.68
N HIS A 14 8.62 -19.96 33.13
CA HIS A 14 8.38 -20.46 31.77
C HIS A 14 8.70 -19.38 30.73
N SER A 15 9.04 -19.83 29.52
CA SER A 15 9.08 -18.93 28.37
C SER A 15 7.69 -18.41 28.05
N VAL A 16 7.60 -17.21 27.47
CA VAL A 16 6.30 -16.59 27.15
C VAL A 16 5.44 -17.47 26.25
N ARG A 17 6.09 -18.15 25.31
CA ARG A 17 5.45 -19.12 24.43
C ARG A 17 4.84 -20.28 25.21
N GLU A 18 5.62 -20.97 26.05
CA GLU A 18 5.09 -22.08 26.85
C GLU A 18 3.96 -21.62 27.78
N TRP A 19 4.10 -20.44 28.38
CA TRP A 19 3.11 -19.89 29.30
C TRP A 19 1.76 -19.63 28.63
N VAL A 20 1.76 -18.96 27.47
CA VAL A 20 0.54 -18.65 26.70
C VAL A 20 -0.17 -19.91 26.21
N SER A 21 0.59 -20.98 25.95
CA SER A 21 0.07 -22.29 25.57
C SER A 21 -0.58 -23.08 26.72
N MET A 22 -0.28 -22.77 27.99
CA MET A 22 -0.89 -23.45 29.13
C MET A 22 -2.38 -23.13 29.26
N LEU A 23 -3.19 -24.10 29.68
CA LEU A 23 -4.65 -23.98 29.74
C LEU A 23 -5.15 -22.83 30.63
N ALA A 24 -4.54 -22.61 31.79
CA ALA A 24 -4.96 -21.57 32.73
C ALA A 24 -4.66 -20.16 32.19
N PRO A 25 -3.42 -19.81 31.79
CA PRO A 25 -3.12 -18.53 31.13
C PRO A 25 -3.91 -18.34 29.83
N LYS A 26 -4.04 -19.39 28.99
CA LYS A 26 -4.83 -19.35 27.75
C LYS A 26 -6.27 -18.90 28.00
N THR A 27 -6.90 -19.43 29.04
CA THR A 27 -8.29 -19.10 29.40
C THR A 27 -8.40 -17.66 29.90
N GLU A 28 -7.45 -17.23 30.72
CA GLU A 28 -7.44 -15.87 31.27
C GLU A 28 -7.18 -14.81 30.18
N ILE A 29 -6.23 -15.06 29.27
CA ILE A 29 -5.96 -14.20 28.10
C ILE A 29 -7.24 -13.99 27.28
N LYS A 30 -7.99 -15.06 27.02
CA LYS A 30 -9.28 -14.97 26.31
C LYS A 30 -10.29 -14.15 27.09
N ASN A 31 -10.41 -14.33 28.39
CA ASN A 31 -11.37 -13.59 29.21
C ASN A 31 -11.06 -12.09 29.25
N ARG A 32 -9.78 -11.71 29.44
CA ARG A 32 -9.35 -10.32 29.42
C ARG A 32 -9.59 -9.68 28.06
N PHE A 33 -9.27 -10.38 26.98
CA PHE A 33 -9.51 -9.88 25.63
C PHE A 33 -11.02 -9.73 25.31
N LYS A 34 -11.87 -10.66 25.77
CA LYS A 34 -13.34 -10.52 25.66
C LYS A 34 -13.85 -9.31 26.43
N ASN A 35 -13.32 -9.07 27.62
CA ASN A 35 -13.67 -7.91 28.43
C ASN A 35 -13.25 -6.63 27.70
N PHE A 36 -12.01 -6.56 27.19
CA PHE A 36 -11.53 -5.45 26.38
C PHE A 36 -12.46 -5.11 25.22
N LEU A 37 -12.85 -6.10 24.40
CA LEU A 37 -13.79 -5.88 23.28
C LEU A 37 -15.17 -5.37 23.71
N ARG A 38 -15.60 -5.64 24.95
CA ARG A 38 -16.91 -5.24 25.47
C ARG A 38 -16.89 -3.91 26.22
N THR A 39 -15.81 -3.61 26.94
CA THR A 39 -15.75 -2.48 27.88
C THR A 39 -14.99 -1.28 27.34
N PHE A 40 -14.17 -1.45 26.29
CA PHE A 40 -13.39 -0.35 25.75
C PHE A 40 -14.30 0.77 25.23
N VAL A 41 -14.03 1.98 25.70
CA VAL A 41 -14.68 3.22 25.28
C VAL A 41 -13.61 4.23 24.89
N ASP A 42 -13.83 4.92 23.79
CA ASP A 42 -12.94 5.99 23.35
C ASP A 42 -13.12 7.25 24.21
N SER A 43 -12.27 8.24 24.00
CA SER A 43 -12.30 9.57 24.63
C SER A 43 -13.67 10.27 24.53
N LYS A 44 -14.48 9.91 23.52
CA LYS A 44 -15.85 10.42 23.31
C LYS A 44 -16.95 9.57 23.96
N GLY A 45 -16.60 8.52 24.71
CA GLY A 45 -17.53 7.63 25.40
C GLY A 45 -18.23 6.60 24.50
N HIS A 46 -17.82 6.46 23.24
CA HIS A 46 -18.36 5.48 22.31
C HIS A 46 -17.57 4.18 22.35
N ASN A 47 -18.26 3.04 22.24
CA ASN A 47 -17.62 1.73 22.18
C ASN A 47 -17.21 1.41 20.73
N VAL A 48 -15.95 1.68 20.42
CA VAL A 48 -15.37 1.56 19.06
C VAL A 48 -15.44 0.13 18.55
N TYR A 49 -15.06 -0.87 19.37
CA TYR A 49 -14.99 -2.25 18.90
C TYR A 49 -16.35 -2.87 18.66
N ARG A 50 -17.37 -2.47 19.44
CA ARG A 50 -18.75 -2.89 19.16
C ARG A 50 -19.22 -2.40 17.80
N GLU A 51 -18.88 -1.16 17.43
CA GLU A 51 -19.21 -0.61 16.13
C GLU A 51 -18.39 -1.25 15.00
N LYS A 52 -17.07 -1.45 15.20
CA LYS A 52 -16.21 -2.17 14.25
C LYS A 52 -16.72 -3.60 13.99
N ILE A 53 -17.15 -4.33 15.03
CA ILE A 53 -17.76 -5.66 14.89
C ILE A 53 -19.05 -5.58 14.09
N ARG A 54 -19.90 -4.58 14.33
CA ARG A 54 -21.13 -4.39 13.57
C ARG A 54 -20.84 -4.13 12.09
N GLN A 55 -19.90 -3.23 11.77
CA GLN A 55 -19.48 -2.93 10.40
C GLN A 55 -18.89 -4.17 9.71
N MET A 56 -18.11 -4.97 10.44
CA MET A 56 -17.55 -6.24 9.94
C MET A 56 -18.67 -7.21 9.55
N VAL A 57 -19.68 -7.39 10.42
CA VAL A 57 -20.81 -8.30 10.18
C VAL A 57 -21.71 -7.79 9.04
N GLU A 58 -21.99 -6.49 8.98
CA GLU A 58 -22.75 -5.89 7.88
C GLU A 58 -22.03 -6.05 6.54
N GLY A 59 -20.70 -6.00 6.54
CA GLY A 59 -19.85 -6.24 5.38
C GLY A 59 -19.56 -7.70 5.07
N ASN A 60 -20.07 -8.66 5.85
CA ASN A 60 -19.73 -10.10 5.77
C ASN A 60 -18.21 -10.37 5.74
N LYS A 61 -17.42 -9.58 6.47
CA LYS A 61 -15.96 -9.72 6.54
C LYS A 61 -15.57 -10.69 7.66
N GLU A 62 -14.46 -11.40 7.46
CA GLU A 62 -13.89 -12.30 8.47
C GLU A 62 -12.75 -11.68 9.29
N SER A 63 -12.31 -10.47 8.96
CA SER A 63 -11.27 -9.74 9.67
C SER A 63 -11.78 -8.69 10.65
N LEU A 64 -11.27 -8.74 11.88
CA LEU A 64 -11.47 -7.72 12.91
C LEU A 64 -10.15 -6.95 13.15
N VAL A 65 -10.14 -5.65 12.86
CA VAL A 65 -8.95 -4.80 13.06
C VAL A 65 -8.89 -4.25 14.48
N ILE A 66 -7.75 -4.43 15.14
CA ILE A 66 -7.49 -3.99 16.50
C ILE A 66 -6.24 -3.13 16.55
N ASP A 67 -6.41 -1.91 17.07
CA ASP A 67 -5.33 -0.95 17.25
C ASP A 67 -4.49 -1.33 18.48
N TYR A 68 -3.19 -1.53 18.30
CA TYR A 68 -2.28 -1.96 19.36
C TYR A 68 -2.19 -0.94 20.50
N ASN A 69 -2.21 0.36 20.19
CA ASN A 69 -2.16 1.44 21.18
C ASN A 69 -3.37 1.40 22.13
N MET A 70 -4.55 1.09 21.60
CA MET A 70 -5.77 0.94 22.41
C MET A 70 -5.68 -0.27 23.32
N LEU A 71 -5.17 -1.41 22.82
CA LEU A 71 -4.93 -2.60 23.62
C LEU A 71 -3.95 -2.32 24.76
N ALA A 72 -2.84 -1.64 24.47
CA ALA A 72 -1.81 -1.29 25.45
C ALA A 72 -2.32 -0.34 26.54
N SER A 73 -3.29 0.52 26.24
CA SER A 73 -3.86 1.46 27.22
C SER A 73 -4.69 0.77 28.31
N VAL A 74 -5.37 -0.33 27.99
CA VAL A 74 -6.24 -1.06 28.92
C VAL A 74 -5.55 -2.29 29.50
N GLU A 75 -4.94 -3.10 28.64
CA GLU A 75 -4.32 -4.38 29.03
C GLU A 75 -2.85 -4.41 28.57
N GLN A 76 -1.98 -3.81 29.39
CA GLN A 76 -0.53 -3.74 29.15
C GLN A 76 0.11 -5.13 29.06
N VAL A 77 -0.40 -6.11 29.82
CA VAL A 77 0.14 -7.47 29.87
C VAL A 77 -0.07 -8.18 28.53
N LEU A 78 -1.25 -8.05 27.92
CA LEU A 78 -1.54 -8.63 26.61
C LEU A 78 -0.69 -7.97 25.52
N ALA A 79 -0.53 -6.65 25.60
CA ALA A 79 0.33 -5.91 24.69
C ALA A 79 1.80 -6.37 24.80
N TYR A 80 2.30 -6.68 25.99
CA TYR A 80 3.66 -7.20 26.17
C TYR A 80 3.86 -8.61 25.59
N PHE A 81 2.91 -9.54 25.78
CA PHE A 81 3.04 -10.91 25.25
C PHE A 81 2.86 -11.02 23.74
N LEU A 82 2.15 -10.07 23.13
CA LEU A 82 1.76 -10.15 21.73
C LEU A 82 2.95 -10.12 20.75
N PRO A 83 3.95 -9.23 20.88
CA PRO A 83 5.14 -9.25 20.03
C PRO A 83 6.05 -10.47 20.23
N GLU A 84 6.07 -11.03 21.44
CA GLU A 84 7.00 -12.12 21.81
C GLU A 84 6.49 -13.50 21.36
N ALA A 85 5.20 -13.78 21.49
CA ALA A 85 4.58 -15.03 21.08
C ALA A 85 3.30 -14.81 20.22
N PRO A 86 3.41 -14.16 19.04
CA PRO A 86 2.26 -13.74 18.25
C PRO A 86 1.42 -14.89 17.71
N THR A 87 2.02 -16.00 17.31
CA THR A 87 1.28 -17.12 16.67
C THR A 87 0.23 -17.71 17.61
N GLU A 88 0.59 -17.91 18.88
CA GLU A 88 -0.31 -18.49 19.89
C GLU A 88 -1.29 -17.45 20.42
N MET A 89 -0.82 -16.20 20.59
CA MET A 89 -1.67 -15.09 20.99
C MET A 89 -2.76 -14.77 19.97
N LEU A 90 -2.43 -14.73 18.68
CA LEU A 90 -3.40 -14.48 17.61
C LEU A 90 -4.45 -15.59 17.54
N GLN A 91 -4.06 -16.86 17.68
CA GLN A 91 -5.04 -17.96 17.77
C GLN A 91 -5.99 -17.79 18.95
N ASN A 92 -5.47 -17.35 20.11
CA ASN A 92 -6.30 -17.08 21.28
C ASN A 92 -7.26 -15.91 21.06
N PHE A 93 -6.81 -14.86 20.37
CA PHE A 93 -7.62 -13.70 20.01
C PHE A 93 -8.70 -14.05 18.98
N ASP A 94 -8.40 -14.87 17.98
CA ASP A 94 -9.35 -15.36 16.98
C ASP A 94 -10.49 -16.15 17.66
N GLU A 95 -10.15 -17.09 18.55
CA GLU A 95 -11.14 -17.84 19.32
C GLU A 95 -12.01 -16.91 20.20
N ALA A 96 -11.39 -15.94 20.87
CA ALA A 96 -12.10 -15.01 21.74
C ALA A 96 -13.01 -14.04 20.95
N ALA A 97 -12.54 -13.52 19.81
CA ALA A 97 -13.32 -12.68 18.92
C ALA A 97 -14.52 -13.43 18.35
N LYS A 98 -14.33 -14.69 17.94
CA LYS A 98 -15.41 -15.56 17.46
C LYS A 98 -16.52 -15.71 18.51
N GLU A 99 -16.18 -15.98 19.76
CA GLU A 99 -17.18 -16.08 20.83
C GLU A 99 -17.94 -14.77 21.07
N VAL A 100 -17.26 -13.62 21.03
CA VAL A 100 -17.92 -12.31 21.19
C VAL A 100 -18.88 -12.05 20.03
N VAL A 101 -18.45 -12.28 18.79
CA VAL A 101 -19.26 -12.05 17.59
C VAL A 101 -20.48 -12.97 17.59
N LEU A 102 -20.32 -14.26 17.91
CA LEU A 102 -21.43 -15.21 18.00
C LEU A 102 -22.39 -14.88 19.15
N SER A 103 -21.90 -14.30 20.26
CA SER A 103 -22.76 -13.85 21.35
C SER A 103 -23.65 -12.65 20.96
N MET A 104 -23.17 -11.80 20.04
CA MET A 104 -23.94 -10.67 19.50
C MET A 104 -24.83 -11.10 18.32
N TYR A 105 -24.31 -11.98 17.46
CA TYR A 105 -24.93 -12.43 16.22
C TYR A 105 -24.84 -13.96 16.08
N PRO A 106 -25.78 -14.72 16.67
CA PRO A 106 -25.74 -16.19 16.67
C PRO A 106 -25.75 -16.83 15.27
N ASN A 107 -26.36 -16.16 14.28
CA ASN A 107 -26.49 -16.69 12.93
C ASN A 107 -25.23 -16.49 12.05
N TYR A 108 -24.22 -15.77 12.55
CA TYR A 108 -23.03 -15.43 11.75
C TYR A 108 -22.15 -16.65 11.41
N GLU A 109 -22.26 -17.74 12.17
CA GLU A 109 -21.53 -19.00 11.96
C GLU A 109 -21.75 -19.62 10.57
N ARG A 110 -22.88 -19.30 9.90
CA ARG A 110 -23.18 -19.78 8.54
C ARG A 110 -22.37 -19.07 7.46
N ILE A 111 -21.90 -17.86 7.74
CA ILE A 111 -21.20 -17.00 6.77
C ILE A 111 -19.70 -17.24 6.90
N ALA A 112 -19.15 -16.96 8.09
CA ALA A 112 -17.74 -17.12 8.39
C ALA A 112 -17.56 -18.12 9.54
N LYS A 113 -16.77 -19.17 9.30
CA LYS A 113 -16.46 -20.19 10.31
C LYS A 113 -15.34 -19.75 11.25
N GLU A 114 -14.42 -18.94 10.74
CA GLU A 114 -13.24 -18.40 11.44
C GLU A 114 -13.31 -16.87 11.39
N ILE A 115 -12.77 -16.23 12.42
CA ILE A 115 -12.63 -14.77 12.47
C ILE A 115 -11.17 -14.51 12.81
N HIS A 116 -10.52 -13.67 12.02
CA HIS A 116 -9.11 -13.35 12.16
C HIS A 116 -8.90 -11.95 12.73
N VAL A 117 -8.11 -11.86 13.79
CA VAL A 117 -7.76 -10.61 14.43
C VAL A 117 -6.53 -10.00 13.77
N ARG A 118 -6.72 -8.81 13.21
CA ARG A 118 -5.71 -8.05 12.48
C ARG A 118 -5.17 -6.94 13.38
N ILE A 119 -3.87 -6.94 13.66
CA ILE A 119 -3.26 -5.94 14.54
C ILE A 119 -2.79 -4.75 13.72
N ALA A 120 -3.33 -3.58 14.02
CA ALA A 120 -2.94 -2.30 13.45
C ALA A 120 -2.01 -1.52 14.41
N GLU A 121 -1.22 -0.62 13.82
CA GLU A 121 -0.43 0.40 14.53
C GLU A 121 0.54 -0.11 15.61
N LEU A 122 1.41 -1.07 15.29
CA LEU A 122 2.55 -1.35 16.17
C LEU A 122 3.45 -0.10 16.30
N PRO A 123 3.88 0.28 17.51
CA PRO A 123 4.64 1.52 17.73
C PRO A 123 6.02 1.50 17.07
N LEU A 124 6.62 0.32 16.90
CA LEU A 124 7.93 0.16 16.27
C LEU A 124 7.76 -0.13 14.78
N ILE A 125 8.34 0.71 13.92
CA ILE A 125 8.47 0.46 12.49
C ILE A 125 9.92 0.08 12.21
N GLU A 126 10.13 -1.11 11.67
CA GLU A 126 11.44 -1.63 11.30
C GLU A 126 11.67 -1.54 9.78
N GLU A 127 12.94 -1.38 9.39
CA GLU A 127 13.36 -1.43 8.01
C GLU A 127 13.64 -2.87 7.59
N LEU A 128 13.39 -3.24 6.33
CA LEU A 128 13.66 -4.62 5.87
C LEU A 128 15.13 -5.04 6.07
N ARG A 129 16.08 -4.09 5.99
CA ARG A 129 17.51 -4.33 6.23
C ARG A 129 17.87 -4.50 7.69
N SER A 130 17.10 -3.98 8.65
CA SER A 130 17.38 -4.16 10.08
C SER A 130 16.98 -5.55 10.58
N LEU A 131 16.16 -6.29 9.82
CA LEU A 131 15.77 -7.66 10.17
C LEU A 131 16.99 -8.59 10.32
N ARG A 132 17.08 -9.18 11.50
CA ARG A 132 18.14 -10.08 11.98
C ARG A 132 17.53 -11.26 12.75
N GLN A 133 18.37 -12.20 13.17
CA GLN A 133 17.97 -13.39 13.93
C GLN A 133 17.17 -13.10 15.21
N LEU A 134 17.34 -11.92 15.83
CA LEU A 134 16.62 -11.54 17.05
C LEU A 134 15.10 -11.46 16.83
N HIS A 135 14.66 -11.10 15.62
CA HIS A 135 13.26 -10.91 15.28
C HIS A 135 12.57 -12.23 14.89
N LEU A 136 13.28 -13.37 14.97
CA LEU A 136 12.71 -14.67 14.60
C LEU A 136 11.52 -15.03 15.49
N ASN A 137 10.41 -15.39 14.84
CA ASN A 137 9.12 -15.71 15.43
C ASN A 137 8.48 -14.57 16.25
N GLN A 138 8.93 -13.34 16.06
CA GLN A 138 8.35 -12.15 16.69
C GLN A 138 7.44 -11.41 15.70
N LEU A 139 6.54 -10.59 16.25
CA LEU A 139 5.68 -9.70 15.47
C LEU A 139 6.47 -8.46 15.08
N ILE A 140 6.56 -8.21 13.78
CA ILE A 140 7.26 -7.06 13.21
C ILE A 140 6.29 -6.21 12.40
N ARG A 141 6.54 -4.90 12.37
CA ARG A 141 5.91 -3.97 11.43
C ARG A 141 6.99 -3.40 10.52
N THR A 142 6.83 -3.61 9.21
CA THR A 142 7.77 -3.14 8.19
C THR A 142 7.04 -2.44 7.07
N SER A 143 7.75 -1.58 6.34
CA SER A 143 7.22 -0.83 5.20
C SER A 143 8.08 -1.04 3.97
N GLY A 144 7.44 -1.18 2.81
CA GLY A 144 8.13 -1.33 1.54
C GLY A 144 7.18 -1.32 0.34
N VAL A 145 7.76 -1.38 -0.84
CA VAL A 145 7.06 -1.44 -2.13
C VAL A 145 6.89 -2.91 -2.52
N VAL A 146 5.70 -3.30 -2.96
CA VAL A 146 5.48 -4.65 -3.52
C VAL A 146 6.05 -4.70 -4.93
N THR A 147 7.02 -5.58 -5.20
CA THR A 147 7.60 -5.70 -6.55
C THR A 147 6.93 -6.76 -7.40
N SER A 148 6.53 -7.87 -6.80
CA SER A 148 5.90 -8.98 -7.51
C SER A 148 4.87 -9.65 -6.60
N CYS A 149 3.80 -10.11 -7.21
CA CYS A 149 2.76 -10.91 -6.57
C CYS A 149 2.53 -12.16 -7.42
N THR A 150 2.36 -13.31 -6.76
CA THR A 150 1.83 -14.50 -7.44
C THR A 150 0.32 -14.35 -7.64
N GLY A 151 -0.25 -15.16 -8.53
CA GLY A 151 -1.70 -15.39 -8.52
C GLY A 151 -2.17 -15.98 -7.19
N VAL A 152 -3.47 -15.91 -6.93
CA VAL A 152 -4.09 -16.54 -5.77
C VAL A 152 -4.19 -18.04 -6.03
N LEU A 153 -3.57 -18.83 -5.17
CA LEU A 153 -3.53 -20.29 -5.26
C LEU A 153 -4.25 -20.89 -4.04
N PRO A 154 -5.02 -21.97 -4.20
CA PRO A 154 -5.59 -22.67 -3.06
C PRO A 154 -4.51 -23.54 -2.38
N GLN A 155 -4.29 -23.31 -1.09
CA GLN A 155 -3.43 -24.13 -0.23
C GLN A 155 -4.27 -25.06 0.64
N LEU A 156 -3.79 -26.27 0.90
CA LEU A 156 -4.42 -27.20 1.83
C LEU A 156 -4.27 -26.71 3.28
N ASN A 157 -5.37 -26.64 4.03
CA ASN A 157 -5.40 -26.31 5.45
C ASN A 157 -5.66 -27.55 6.31
N VAL A 158 -6.80 -28.20 6.10
CA VAL A 158 -7.15 -29.46 6.75
C VAL A 158 -7.10 -30.57 5.71
N ILE A 159 -6.15 -31.47 5.88
CA ILE A 159 -5.93 -32.60 4.99
C ILE A 159 -6.58 -33.84 5.59
N LYS A 160 -7.37 -34.53 4.77
CA LYS A 160 -7.86 -35.88 5.02
C LYS A 160 -7.35 -36.78 3.91
N TYR A 161 -6.95 -37.99 4.28
CA TYR A 161 -6.43 -38.96 3.34
C TYR A 161 -7.35 -40.18 3.28
N ASP A 162 -7.49 -40.76 2.11
CA ASP A 162 -8.17 -42.04 1.94
C ASP A 162 -7.13 -43.16 1.86
N CYS A 163 -7.35 -44.22 2.64
CA CYS A 163 -6.49 -45.40 2.60
C CYS A 163 -6.91 -46.36 1.48
N ASN A 164 -6.09 -46.52 0.45
CA ASN A 164 -6.38 -47.37 -0.71
C ASN A 164 -6.60 -48.86 -0.37
N LYS A 165 -6.20 -49.34 0.81
CA LYS A 165 -6.38 -50.75 1.21
C LYS A 165 -7.69 -51.04 1.94
N CYS A 166 -8.24 -50.07 2.66
CA CYS A 166 -9.41 -50.27 3.52
C CYS A 166 -10.51 -49.22 3.31
N ASN A 167 -10.28 -48.23 2.44
CA ASN A 167 -11.15 -47.07 2.20
C ASN A 167 -11.50 -46.27 3.45
N TYR A 168 -10.70 -46.41 4.51
CA TYR A 168 -10.83 -45.61 5.72
C TYR A 168 -10.28 -44.20 5.50
N ILE A 169 -11.03 -43.20 6.00
CA ILE A 169 -10.64 -41.79 5.93
C ILE A 169 -9.77 -41.45 7.14
N LEU A 170 -8.51 -41.12 6.88
CA LEU A 170 -7.51 -40.68 7.83
C LEU A 170 -7.58 -39.17 8.03
N GLY A 171 -7.29 -38.74 9.26
CA GLY A 171 -7.23 -37.33 9.63
C GLY A 171 -8.32 -36.95 10.63
N PRO A 172 -8.52 -35.64 10.89
CA PRO A 172 -7.95 -34.48 10.19
C PRO A 172 -6.48 -34.20 10.54
N TYR A 173 -5.66 -33.88 9.55
CA TYR A 173 -4.30 -33.35 9.72
C TYR A 173 -4.28 -31.86 9.38
N TYR A 174 -3.73 -31.04 10.27
CA TYR A 174 -3.55 -29.61 10.01
C TYR A 174 -2.20 -29.37 9.35
N GLN A 175 -2.23 -28.74 8.18
CA GLN A 175 -1.04 -28.48 7.40
C GLN A 175 -0.34 -27.22 7.91
N SER A 176 0.89 -27.35 8.39
CA SER A 176 1.75 -26.20 8.69
C SER A 176 2.36 -25.67 7.38
N GLN A 177 2.57 -24.36 7.27
CA GLN A 177 3.13 -23.74 6.06
C GLN A 177 4.55 -24.20 5.72
N SER A 178 5.29 -24.67 6.71
CA SER A 178 6.71 -25.00 6.60
C SER A 178 7.01 -26.47 6.31
N GLN A 179 6.08 -27.39 6.58
CA GLN A 179 6.34 -28.82 6.44
C GLN A 179 5.09 -29.60 6.03
N GLU A 180 5.19 -30.40 4.97
CA GLU A 180 4.16 -31.37 4.57
C GLU A 180 3.91 -32.39 5.68
N VAL A 181 2.67 -32.42 6.19
CA VAL A 181 2.26 -33.41 7.19
C VAL A 181 1.87 -34.68 6.47
N LYS A 182 2.78 -35.66 6.48
CA LYS A 182 2.50 -36.99 5.92
C LYS A 182 1.67 -37.80 6.92
N ALA A 183 0.62 -38.46 6.42
CA ALA A 183 -0.13 -39.42 7.22
C ALA A 183 0.79 -40.55 7.69
N GLY A 184 0.63 -40.93 8.96
CA GLY A 184 1.31 -42.09 9.54
C GLY A 184 0.68 -43.41 9.09
N SER A 185 0.77 -44.43 9.94
CA SER A 185 0.09 -45.70 9.68
C SER A 185 -1.44 -45.56 9.81
N CYS A 186 -2.18 -46.27 8.96
CA CYS A 186 -3.64 -46.30 9.03
C CYS A 186 -4.11 -46.97 10.35
N PRO A 187 -4.99 -46.35 11.16
CA PRO A 187 -5.49 -46.94 12.39
C PRO A 187 -6.18 -48.29 12.21
N GLU A 188 -6.84 -48.51 11.07
CA GLU A 188 -7.67 -49.70 10.86
C GLU A 188 -6.87 -50.88 10.28
N CYS A 189 -6.07 -50.64 9.24
CA CYS A 189 -5.33 -51.71 8.55
C CYS A 189 -3.83 -51.74 8.84
N GLN A 190 -3.33 -50.82 9.68
CA GLN A 190 -1.92 -50.64 10.04
C GLN A 190 -0.97 -50.53 8.83
N SER A 191 -1.51 -50.25 7.65
CA SER A 191 -0.72 -50.07 6.45
C SER A 191 -0.13 -48.67 6.40
N THR A 192 1.11 -48.57 5.91
CA THR A 192 1.88 -47.32 5.82
C THR A 192 1.70 -46.60 4.47
N GLY A 193 0.66 -46.94 3.71
CA GLY A 193 0.34 -46.31 2.43
C GLY A 193 0.48 -47.24 1.22
N PRO A 194 0.14 -46.76 0.01
CA PRO A 194 -0.10 -45.35 -0.36
C PRO A 194 -1.46 -44.80 0.12
N PHE A 195 -1.48 -43.50 0.41
CA PHE A 195 -2.66 -42.74 0.79
C PHE A 195 -2.92 -41.65 -0.26
N GLU A 196 -4.18 -41.48 -0.65
CA GLU A 196 -4.60 -40.42 -1.58
C GLU A 196 -5.31 -39.30 -0.83
N ILE A 197 -5.24 -38.07 -1.33
CA ILE A 197 -5.89 -36.93 -0.67
C ILE A 197 -7.37 -36.95 -1.03
N ASN A 198 -8.23 -36.92 -0.01
CA ASN A 198 -9.67 -36.82 -0.22
C ASN A 198 -10.03 -35.37 -0.61
N MET A 199 -10.46 -35.14 -1.86
CA MET A 199 -10.76 -33.78 -2.32
C MET A 199 -12.08 -33.22 -1.76
N GLU A 200 -12.99 -34.06 -1.25
CA GLU A 200 -14.33 -33.64 -0.83
C GLU A 200 -14.35 -33.10 0.60
N GLN A 201 -13.59 -33.72 1.49
CA GLN A 201 -13.59 -33.37 2.91
C GLN A 201 -12.41 -32.51 3.34
N THR A 202 -11.50 -32.19 2.41
CA THR A 202 -10.37 -31.29 2.67
C THR A 202 -10.81 -29.84 2.63
N LEU A 203 -10.22 -29.04 3.53
CA LEU A 203 -10.45 -27.60 3.55
C LEU A 203 -9.25 -26.90 2.92
N TYR A 204 -9.55 -26.01 1.99
CA TYR A 204 -8.59 -25.16 1.32
C TYR A 204 -8.62 -23.75 1.92
N LYS A 205 -7.49 -23.07 1.85
CA LYS A 205 -7.30 -21.66 2.20
C LYS A 205 -6.66 -20.93 1.03
N ASN A 206 -6.95 -19.64 0.87
CA ASN A 206 -6.31 -18.86 -0.18
C ASN A 206 -4.87 -18.55 0.22
N TYR A 207 -3.95 -18.68 -0.73
CA TYR A 207 -2.52 -18.43 -0.55
C TYR A 207 -2.03 -17.51 -1.65
N GLN A 208 -1.27 -16.50 -1.26
CA GLN A 208 -0.57 -15.62 -2.18
C GLN A 208 0.79 -15.27 -1.63
N ARG A 209 1.81 -15.26 -2.48
CA ARG A 209 3.17 -14.85 -2.12
C ARG A 209 3.48 -13.52 -2.79
N ILE A 210 4.03 -12.60 -2.02
CA ILE A 210 4.47 -11.29 -2.49
C ILE A 210 5.94 -11.07 -2.15
N THR A 211 6.62 -10.28 -2.97
CA THR A 211 7.99 -9.82 -2.72
C THR A 211 7.95 -8.35 -2.32
N LEU A 212 8.38 -8.05 -1.10
CA LEU A 212 8.48 -6.69 -0.58
C LEU A 212 9.91 -6.17 -0.75
N GLN A 213 10.07 -4.96 -1.27
CA GLN A 213 11.34 -4.28 -1.41
C GLN A 213 11.37 -2.97 -0.60
N GLU A 214 12.54 -2.56 -0.13
CA GLU A 214 12.72 -1.25 0.51
C GLU A 214 12.30 -0.09 -0.42
N SER A 215 11.55 0.88 0.10
CA SER A 215 11.21 2.10 -0.64
C SER A 215 12.47 2.86 -1.06
N PRO A 216 12.63 3.25 -2.34
CA PRO A 216 13.84 3.88 -2.86
C PRO A 216 14.30 5.12 -2.07
N GLY A 217 13.36 5.92 -1.55
CA GLY A 217 13.65 7.13 -0.77
C GLY A 217 14.28 6.89 0.60
N LYS A 218 14.13 5.69 1.19
CA LYS A 218 14.72 5.32 2.49
C LYS A 218 16.05 4.59 2.37
N VAL A 219 16.47 4.23 1.16
CA VAL A 219 17.70 3.46 0.95
C VAL A 219 18.91 4.39 1.14
N PRO A 220 19.89 4.02 1.97
CA PRO A 220 21.11 4.81 2.11
C PRO A 220 21.86 4.88 0.78
N ALA A 221 22.30 6.09 0.42
CA ALA A 221 22.94 6.37 -0.86
C ALA A 221 24.08 5.39 -1.19
N GLY A 222 24.06 4.85 -2.40
CA GLY A 222 25.10 3.94 -2.91
C GLY A 222 24.98 2.47 -2.47
N ARG A 223 23.93 2.06 -1.75
CA ARG A 223 23.68 0.65 -1.43
C ARG A 223 22.50 0.09 -2.22
N LEU A 224 22.58 -1.19 -2.55
CA LEU A 224 21.47 -1.90 -3.18
C LEU A 224 20.29 -2.06 -2.20
N PRO A 225 19.04 -1.86 -2.66
CA PRO A 225 17.85 -2.16 -1.89
C PRO A 225 17.73 -3.66 -1.63
N ARG A 226 17.26 -4.03 -0.43
CA ARG A 226 16.98 -5.44 -0.08
C ARG A 226 15.51 -5.77 -0.28
N SER A 227 15.24 -7.05 -0.53
CA SER A 227 13.89 -7.59 -0.63
C SER A 227 13.69 -8.76 0.32
N LYS A 228 12.43 -8.98 0.70
CA LYS A 228 11.96 -10.10 1.51
C LYS A 228 10.63 -10.61 0.99
N ASP A 229 10.41 -11.91 1.12
CA ASP A 229 9.15 -12.53 0.75
C ASP A 229 8.16 -12.46 1.90
N ALA A 230 6.90 -12.18 1.57
CA ALA A 230 5.79 -12.26 2.50
C ALA A 230 4.69 -13.17 1.95
N ILE A 231 4.00 -13.85 2.87
CA ILE A 231 2.89 -14.75 2.58
C ILE A 231 1.60 -14.10 3.07
N LEU A 232 0.60 -14.02 2.20
CA LEU A 232 -0.76 -13.58 2.47
C LEU A 232 -1.68 -14.79 2.47
N LEU A 233 -2.60 -14.83 3.42
CA LEU A 233 -3.55 -15.93 3.61
C LEU A 233 -4.98 -15.39 3.61
N ASP A 234 -5.91 -16.23 3.17
CA ASP A 234 -7.36 -16.01 3.28
C ASP A 234 -7.79 -14.62 2.75
N ASP A 235 -8.42 -13.79 3.57
CA ASP A 235 -8.88 -12.42 3.24
C ASP A 235 -7.78 -11.42 2.87
N LEU A 236 -6.51 -11.71 3.17
CA LEU A 236 -5.40 -10.82 2.82
C LEU A 236 -5.00 -10.91 1.34
N THR A 237 -5.45 -11.96 0.64
CA THR A 237 -5.13 -12.17 -0.77
C THR A 237 -5.78 -11.12 -1.68
N ASP A 238 -5.09 -10.79 -2.78
CA ASP A 238 -5.46 -9.77 -3.78
C ASP A 238 -5.64 -8.35 -3.23
N ASN A 239 -5.22 -8.09 -1.98
CA ASN A 239 -5.28 -6.75 -1.41
C ASN A 239 -4.21 -5.84 -1.98
N CYS A 240 -3.00 -6.31 -2.28
CA CYS A 240 -1.91 -5.48 -2.80
C CYS A 240 -1.59 -5.77 -4.27
N LYS A 241 -1.15 -4.73 -4.98
CA LYS A 241 -0.70 -4.81 -6.37
C LYS A 241 0.80 -4.51 -6.45
N PRO A 242 1.51 -5.02 -7.47
CA PRO A 242 2.87 -4.60 -7.75
C PRO A 242 2.93 -3.08 -7.95
N GLY A 243 3.87 -2.42 -7.28
CA GLY A 243 4.04 -0.98 -7.24
C GLY A 243 3.40 -0.29 -6.03
N ASP A 244 2.48 -0.94 -5.33
CA ASP A 244 1.85 -0.35 -4.15
C ASP A 244 2.87 -0.23 -3.00
N GLU A 245 2.89 0.93 -2.34
CA GLU A 245 3.59 1.10 -1.06
C GLU A 245 2.71 0.58 0.08
N ILE A 246 3.24 -0.40 0.81
CA ILE A 246 2.51 -1.03 1.90
C ILE A 246 3.27 -0.95 3.21
N GLU A 247 2.52 -0.88 4.29
CA GLU A 247 2.97 -1.24 5.63
C GLU A 247 2.35 -2.58 5.99
N MET A 248 3.18 -3.53 6.38
CA MET A 248 2.73 -4.83 6.83
C MET A 248 3.13 -5.06 8.27
N THR A 249 2.19 -5.59 9.04
CA THR A 249 2.44 -6.22 10.32
C THR A 249 2.39 -7.72 10.10
N GLY A 250 3.41 -8.45 10.56
CA GLY A 250 3.50 -9.88 10.34
C GLY A 250 4.50 -10.56 11.24
N VAL A 251 4.47 -11.89 11.26
CA VAL A 251 5.39 -12.71 12.03
C VAL A 251 6.59 -13.06 11.15
N TYR A 252 7.80 -12.77 11.62
CA TYR A 252 9.02 -13.12 10.88
C TYR A 252 9.37 -14.58 11.12
N HIS A 253 9.04 -15.45 10.17
CA HIS A 253 9.23 -16.89 10.28
C HIS A 253 10.43 -17.37 9.46
N ASN A 254 10.99 -18.51 9.86
CA ASN A 254 12.04 -19.20 9.09
C ASN A 254 11.57 -20.56 8.60
N ASN A 255 11.93 -20.89 7.37
CA ASN A 255 11.69 -22.18 6.78
C ASN A 255 13.03 -22.86 6.47
N TYR A 256 13.09 -24.17 6.71
CA TYR A 256 14.23 -24.97 6.29
C TYR A 256 14.13 -25.26 4.80
N ASP A 257 15.12 -24.80 4.03
CA ASP A 257 15.23 -25.08 2.61
C ASP A 257 16.51 -25.88 2.35
N GLY A 258 16.35 -27.12 1.89
CA GLY A 258 17.47 -28.00 1.57
C GLY A 258 18.33 -27.48 0.42
N SER A 259 17.76 -26.68 -0.49
CA SER A 259 18.46 -26.17 -1.67
C SER A 259 19.50 -25.10 -1.32
N LEU A 260 19.17 -24.22 -0.38
CA LEU A 260 20.07 -23.17 0.11
C LEU A 260 21.28 -23.75 0.85
N ASN A 261 21.09 -24.87 1.54
CA ASN A 261 22.17 -25.55 2.24
C ASN A 261 23.22 -26.11 1.27
N THR A 262 22.76 -26.70 0.15
CA THR A 262 23.67 -27.21 -0.90
C THR A 262 24.44 -26.10 -1.61
N ALA A 263 23.80 -24.94 -1.85
CA ALA A 263 24.44 -23.82 -2.54
C ALA A 263 25.47 -23.08 -1.65
N ASN A 264 25.16 -22.89 -0.37
CA ASN A 264 25.97 -22.09 0.54
C ASN A 264 27.00 -22.91 1.32
N GLY A 265 26.87 -24.24 1.37
CA GLY A 265 27.77 -25.13 2.14
C GLY A 265 27.62 -25.04 3.66
N PHE A 266 26.63 -24.30 4.15
CA PHE A 266 26.26 -24.15 5.55
C PHE A 266 24.74 -24.17 5.69
N PRO A 267 24.19 -24.60 6.86
CA PRO A 267 22.75 -24.66 7.08
C PRO A 267 22.16 -23.25 7.15
N VAL A 268 21.71 -22.74 6.01
CA VAL A 268 21.05 -21.44 5.88
C VAL A 268 19.54 -21.67 5.79
N PHE A 269 18.79 -21.02 6.67
CA PHE A 269 17.33 -21.00 6.65
C PHE A 269 16.83 -19.87 5.75
N ALA A 270 15.79 -20.14 4.97
CA ALA A 270 15.04 -19.09 4.27
C ALA A 270 14.17 -18.35 5.28
N THR A 271 14.01 -17.05 5.10
CA THR A 271 13.17 -16.22 5.98
C THR A 271 11.98 -15.68 5.21
N VAL A 272 10.80 -15.73 5.81
CA VAL A 272 9.55 -15.28 5.20
C VAL A 272 8.71 -14.54 6.23
N ILE A 273 8.01 -13.49 5.81
CA ILE A 273 7.10 -12.75 6.68
C ILE A 273 5.70 -13.32 6.49
N GLN A 274 5.10 -13.88 7.52
CA GLN A 274 3.68 -14.25 7.51
C GLN A 274 2.88 -12.99 7.82
N ALA A 275 2.20 -12.43 6.82
CA ALA A 275 1.45 -11.19 6.99
C ALA A 275 0.25 -11.44 7.91
N ASN A 276 0.11 -10.63 8.95
CA ASN A 276 -1.10 -10.57 9.76
C ASN A 276 -1.99 -9.41 9.33
N TYR A 277 -1.44 -8.24 9.03
CA TYR A 277 -2.23 -7.08 8.62
C TYR A 277 -1.46 -6.27 7.59
N ILE A 278 -2.17 -5.80 6.56
CA ILE A 278 -1.60 -4.94 5.53
C ILE A 278 -2.40 -3.64 5.52
N THR A 279 -1.68 -2.54 5.62
CA THR A 279 -2.20 -1.20 5.35
C THR A 279 -1.49 -0.68 4.11
N LYS A 280 -2.24 -0.31 3.08
CA LYS A 280 -1.65 0.45 1.98
C LYS A 280 -1.40 1.86 2.46
N LYS A 281 -0.27 2.44 2.04
CA LYS A 281 -0.05 3.88 2.15
C LYS A 281 -0.85 4.68 1.15
N ASP A 282 -1.58 4.01 0.25
CA ASP A 282 -2.48 4.65 -0.69
C ASP A 282 -3.63 5.40 0.03
N ASP A 283 -3.77 6.68 -0.30
CA ASP A 283 -4.66 7.63 0.37
C ASP A 283 -6.17 7.38 0.19
N LYS A 284 -6.59 6.33 -0.51
CA LYS A 284 -8.03 5.97 -0.56
C LYS A 284 -8.56 5.55 0.81
N LEU A 285 -7.69 5.10 1.70
CA LEU A 285 -8.01 4.87 3.11
C LEU A 285 -7.97 6.16 3.94
N ALA A 286 -7.24 7.20 3.50
CA ALA A 286 -7.18 8.48 4.19
C ALA A 286 -8.54 9.21 4.17
N VAL A 287 -9.31 9.08 3.07
CA VAL A 287 -10.71 9.55 3.01
C VAL A 287 -11.60 8.83 4.02
N ALA A 288 -11.36 7.54 4.25
CA ALA A 288 -12.12 6.74 5.21
C ALA A 288 -11.71 7.00 6.68
N SER A 289 -10.53 7.57 6.91
CA SER A 289 -10.07 8.01 8.24
C SER A 289 -10.42 9.46 8.57
N LEU A 290 -10.98 10.23 7.64
CA LEU A 290 -11.44 11.59 7.92
C LEU A 290 -12.53 11.53 8.99
N THR A 291 -12.33 12.25 10.08
CA THR A 291 -13.32 12.29 11.15
C THR A 291 -14.54 13.10 10.72
N ASP A 292 -15.69 12.86 11.36
CA ASP A 292 -16.88 13.70 11.17
C ASP A 292 -16.62 15.19 11.46
N GLU A 293 -15.58 15.50 12.24
CA GLU A 293 -15.15 16.87 12.53
C GLU A 293 -14.39 17.48 11.35
N ASP A 294 -13.48 16.73 10.73
CA ASP A 294 -12.74 17.15 9.53
C ASP A 294 -13.71 17.39 8.37
N ILE A 295 -14.68 16.49 8.17
CA ILE A 295 -15.73 16.65 7.15
C ILE A 295 -16.54 17.93 7.40
N LYS A 296 -16.88 18.25 8.66
CA LYS A 296 -17.57 19.50 9.00
C LYS A 296 -16.72 20.73 8.71
N ALA A 297 -15.42 20.68 9.03
CA ALA A 297 -14.50 21.78 8.73
C ALA A 297 -14.38 22.00 7.22
N ILE A 298 -14.25 20.93 6.44
CA ILE A 298 -14.23 20.95 4.96
C ILE A 298 -15.53 21.58 4.41
N VAL A 299 -16.69 21.19 4.94
CA VAL A 299 -18.00 21.74 4.52
C VAL A 299 -18.20 23.20 4.95
N GLN A 300 -17.56 23.65 6.03
CA GLN A 300 -17.56 25.06 6.41
C GLN A 300 -16.68 25.88 5.47
N LEU A 301 -15.47 25.40 5.18
CA LEU A 301 -14.53 26.06 4.27
C LEU A 301 -15.06 26.11 2.83
N SER A 302 -15.76 25.06 2.37
CA SER A 302 -16.30 25.02 1.00
C SER A 302 -17.39 26.06 0.74
N LYS A 303 -17.99 26.64 1.80
CA LYS A 303 -18.99 27.71 1.70
C LYS A 303 -18.38 29.10 1.56
N ASP A 304 -17.08 29.26 1.75
CA ASP A 304 -16.41 30.55 1.58
C ASP A 304 -16.37 30.94 0.10
N GLU A 305 -16.87 32.12 -0.25
CA GLU A 305 -16.91 32.61 -1.64
C GLU A 305 -15.52 32.78 -2.28
N ARG A 306 -14.47 32.95 -1.46
CA ARG A 306 -13.07 33.14 -1.90
C ARG A 306 -12.22 31.87 -1.81
N ILE A 307 -12.84 30.70 -1.70
CA ILE A 307 -12.10 29.44 -1.53
C ILE A 307 -11.14 29.14 -2.69
N GLY A 308 -11.51 29.49 -3.93
CA GLY A 308 -10.67 29.28 -5.10
C GLY A 308 -9.32 29.99 -5.00
N GLU A 309 -9.31 31.28 -4.67
CA GLU A 309 -8.08 32.05 -4.48
C GLU A 309 -7.24 31.51 -3.31
N ARG A 310 -7.88 31.06 -2.22
CA ARG A 310 -7.17 30.45 -1.08
C ARG A 310 -6.48 29.15 -1.47
N ILE A 311 -7.15 28.29 -2.26
CA ILE A 311 -6.56 27.06 -2.78
C ILE A 311 -5.38 27.39 -3.69
N PHE A 312 -5.53 28.34 -4.63
CA PHE A 312 -4.42 28.72 -5.50
C PHE A 312 -3.23 29.32 -4.75
N ALA A 313 -3.48 30.09 -3.69
CA ALA A 313 -2.43 30.63 -2.82
C ALA A 313 -1.73 29.54 -1.99
N SER A 314 -2.45 28.48 -1.60
CA SER A 314 -1.87 27.32 -0.90
C SER A 314 -1.01 26.42 -1.80
N MET A 315 -1.20 26.48 -3.12
CA MET A 315 -0.41 25.69 -4.07
C MET A 315 1.04 26.20 -4.15
N ALA A 316 1.99 25.30 -3.85
CA ALA A 316 3.43 25.56 -3.87
C ALA A 316 3.79 26.89 -3.17
N PRO A 317 3.63 26.98 -1.83
CA PRO A 317 3.85 28.21 -1.09
C PRO A 317 5.32 28.64 -1.08
N SER A 318 6.24 27.74 -1.42
CA SER A 318 7.69 27.98 -1.52
C SER A 318 8.13 28.64 -2.82
N ILE A 319 7.24 28.79 -3.80
CA ILE A 319 7.53 29.44 -5.08
C ILE A 319 6.79 30.76 -5.12
N TYR A 320 7.54 31.85 -5.31
CA TYR A 320 7.00 33.19 -5.48
C TYR A 320 6.45 33.34 -6.90
N ASP A 321 5.35 34.09 -7.02
CA ASP A 321 4.69 34.37 -8.30
C ASP A 321 4.12 33.11 -9.01
N HIS A 322 3.70 33.26 -10.27
CA HIS A 322 3.13 32.22 -11.14
C HIS A 322 1.72 31.76 -10.75
N GLU A 323 0.82 32.70 -10.47
CA GLU A 323 -0.58 32.40 -10.16
C GLU A 323 -1.26 31.58 -11.26
N ASP A 324 -1.01 31.86 -12.54
CA ASP A 324 -1.62 31.11 -13.65
C ASP A 324 -1.19 29.64 -13.69
N ILE A 325 0.08 29.36 -13.37
CA ILE A 325 0.60 28.00 -13.32
C ILE A 325 0.03 27.28 -12.10
N LYS A 326 0.00 27.94 -10.94
CA LYS A 326 -0.61 27.41 -9.72
C LYS A 326 -2.09 27.07 -9.93
N ARG A 327 -2.82 27.92 -10.66
CA ARG A 327 -4.22 27.69 -11.05
C ARG A 327 -4.36 26.48 -11.97
N ALA A 328 -3.55 26.38 -13.01
CA ALA A 328 -3.55 25.24 -13.93
C ALA A 328 -3.25 23.92 -13.20
N LEU A 329 -2.24 23.92 -12.32
CA LEU A 329 -1.85 22.78 -11.52
C LEU A 329 -2.94 22.38 -10.52
N ALA A 330 -3.56 23.34 -9.84
CA ALA A 330 -4.69 23.08 -8.94
C ALA A 330 -5.84 22.40 -9.69
N LEU A 331 -6.25 22.94 -10.84
CA LEU A 331 -7.31 22.37 -11.66
C LEU A 331 -6.98 20.94 -12.13
N ALA A 332 -5.72 20.69 -12.49
CA ALA A 332 -5.27 19.36 -12.90
C ALA A 332 -5.28 18.34 -11.75
N ILE A 333 -5.01 18.76 -10.51
CA ILE A 333 -5.03 17.88 -9.34
C ILE A 333 -6.46 17.45 -8.97
N PHE A 334 -7.41 18.39 -8.96
CA PHE A 334 -8.82 18.05 -8.73
C PHE A 334 -9.41 17.24 -9.90
N GLY A 335 -8.93 17.49 -11.12
CA GLY A 335 -9.42 16.83 -12.32
C GLY A 335 -10.85 17.24 -12.68
N GLY A 336 -11.37 16.62 -13.73
CA GLY A 336 -12.75 16.79 -14.20
C GLY A 336 -13.53 15.48 -14.17
N GLU A 337 -14.86 15.58 -14.33
CA GLU A 337 -15.72 14.42 -14.38
C GLU A 337 -15.71 13.77 -15.76
N ALA A 338 -15.35 12.48 -15.84
CA ALA A 338 -15.43 11.71 -17.07
C ALA A 338 -16.90 11.44 -17.44
N LYS A 339 -17.31 11.83 -18.64
CA LYS A 339 -18.69 11.67 -19.12
C LYS A 339 -18.78 10.51 -20.10
N ASN A 340 -19.85 9.74 -20.03
CA ASN A 340 -20.14 8.69 -21.03
C ASN A 340 -21.53 8.90 -21.65
N PRO A 341 -21.69 9.84 -22.59
CA PRO A 341 -22.97 10.09 -23.24
C PRO A 341 -23.44 8.84 -24.01
N GLY A 342 -24.49 8.18 -23.51
CA GLY A 342 -25.15 7.07 -24.20
C GLY A 342 -24.31 5.80 -24.38
N GLY A 343 -23.22 5.63 -23.64
CA GLY A 343 -22.41 4.40 -23.60
C GLY A 343 -21.51 4.14 -24.82
N LYS A 344 -21.52 5.02 -25.84
CA LYS A 344 -20.77 4.81 -27.10
C LYS A 344 -19.38 5.44 -27.09
N HIS A 345 -19.24 6.61 -26.48
CA HIS A 345 -17.98 7.34 -26.43
C HIS A 345 -17.76 7.85 -25.03
N LYS A 346 -16.68 7.39 -24.40
CA LYS A 346 -16.23 7.93 -23.12
C LYS A 346 -15.42 9.20 -23.40
N VAL A 347 -15.87 10.32 -22.85
CA VAL A 347 -15.15 11.59 -22.89
C VAL A 347 -14.24 11.67 -21.67
N ARG A 348 -12.97 12.01 -21.89
CA ARG A 348 -11.98 12.15 -20.82
C ARG A 348 -12.35 13.28 -19.85
N GLY A 349 -12.12 13.05 -18.56
CA GLY A 349 -12.23 14.06 -17.51
C GLY A 349 -10.87 14.58 -17.03
N ASP A 350 -9.78 13.88 -17.38
CA ASP A 350 -8.42 14.21 -16.95
C ASP A 350 -7.86 15.39 -17.76
N ILE A 351 -7.21 16.34 -17.07
CA ILE A 351 -6.65 17.56 -17.67
C ILE A 351 -5.14 17.40 -17.80
N ASN A 352 -4.64 17.50 -19.03
CA ASN A 352 -3.19 17.41 -19.28
C ASN A 352 -2.56 18.80 -19.30
N VAL A 353 -1.44 18.98 -18.59
CA VAL A 353 -0.74 20.26 -18.47
C VAL A 353 0.71 20.12 -18.93
N LEU A 354 1.16 21.03 -19.80
CA LEU A 354 2.55 21.16 -20.21
C LEU A 354 3.12 22.50 -19.74
N ILE A 355 4.21 22.46 -18.98
CA ILE A 355 4.96 23.64 -18.55
C ILE A 355 6.26 23.72 -19.35
N CYS A 356 6.34 24.69 -20.25
CA CYS A 356 7.55 25.01 -20.99
C CYS A 356 8.18 26.29 -20.43
N GLY A 357 9.50 26.37 -20.36
CA GLY A 357 10.15 27.62 -19.97
C GLY A 357 11.65 27.53 -19.86
N ASP A 358 12.29 28.65 -19.54
CA ASP A 358 13.74 28.71 -19.40
C ASP A 358 14.25 27.84 -18.24
N PRO A 359 15.49 27.32 -18.29
CA PRO A 359 16.09 26.61 -17.16
C PRO A 359 16.21 27.53 -15.95
N GLY A 360 15.94 27.02 -14.74
CA GLY A 360 16.00 27.81 -13.50
C GLY A 360 14.66 28.39 -13.03
N THR A 361 13.57 28.20 -13.78
CA THR A 361 12.22 28.73 -13.48
C THR A 361 11.39 27.87 -12.51
N ALA A 362 12.03 27.15 -11.60
CA ALA A 362 11.38 26.29 -10.58
C ALA A 362 10.41 25.18 -11.08
N LYS A 363 10.36 24.89 -12.39
CA LYS A 363 9.46 23.88 -13.00
C LYS A 363 9.50 22.51 -12.31
N SER A 364 10.69 21.95 -12.09
CA SER A 364 10.83 20.65 -11.40
C SER A 364 10.39 20.71 -9.93
N GLN A 365 10.41 21.89 -9.29
CA GLN A 365 9.91 22.05 -7.92
C GLN A 365 8.39 22.01 -7.87
N PHE A 366 7.70 22.55 -8.88
CA PHE A 366 6.25 22.38 -9.01
C PHE A 366 5.85 20.92 -9.10
N LEU A 367 6.54 20.13 -9.95
CA LEU A 367 6.27 18.69 -10.07
C LEU A 367 6.50 17.97 -8.73
N LYS A 368 7.61 18.23 -8.04
CA LYS A 368 7.90 17.63 -6.71
C LYS A 368 6.89 18.02 -5.63
N TYR A 369 6.33 19.22 -5.70
CA TYR A 369 5.26 19.63 -4.78
C TYR A 369 3.99 18.80 -5.03
N ILE A 370 3.63 18.59 -6.30
CA ILE A 370 2.46 17.77 -6.68
C ILE A 370 2.66 16.31 -6.28
N GLU A 371 3.87 15.78 -6.47
CA GLU A 371 4.24 14.42 -6.03
C GLU A 371 3.92 14.17 -4.55
N LYS A 372 4.10 15.19 -3.70
CA LYS A 372 3.80 15.11 -2.27
C LYS A 372 2.34 15.39 -1.91
N THR A 373 1.65 16.19 -2.73
CA THR A 373 0.32 16.70 -2.40
C THR A 373 -0.80 15.81 -2.94
N ALA A 374 -0.60 15.25 -4.14
CA ALA A 374 -1.62 14.46 -4.82
C ALA A 374 -1.57 12.98 -4.37
N PRO A 375 -2.74 12.30 -4.33
CA PRO A 375 -2.88 11.02 -3.62
C PRO A 375 -2.26 9.82 -4.32
N ARG A 376 -2.08 9.92 -5.64
CA ARG A 376 -1.48 8.86 -6.45
C ARG A 376 -0.69 9.51 -7.56
N VAL A 377 0.62 9.53 -7.38
CA VAL A 377 1.53 10.16 -8.34
C VAL A 377 2.68 9.23 -8.67
N VAL A 378 3.03 9.18 -9.95
CA VAL A 378 4.27 8.54 -10.40
C VAL A 378 5.14 9.59 -11.03
N TYR A 379 6.32 9.81 -10.45
CA TYR A 379 7.34 10.71 -10.99
C TYR A 379 8.29 9.96 -11.92
N THR A 380 8.48 10.48 -13.12
CA THR A 380 9.43 9.95 -14.09
C THR A 380 10.17 11.07 -14.81
N THR A 381 11.37 10.77 -15.31
CA THR A 381 12.21 11.71 -16.07
C THR A 381 12.32 11.22 -17.51
N GLY A 382 12.25 12.11 -18.49
CA GLY A 382 12.23 11.77 -19.91
C GLY A 382 13.44 10.94 -20.38
N GLN A 383 14.61 11.09 -19.75
CA GLN A 383 15.78 10.25 -20.06
C GLN A 383 15.76 8.87 -19.37
N GLY A 384 15.15 8.77 -18.19
CA GLY A 384 15.03 7.52 -17.43
C GLY A 384 13.80 6.69 -17.80
N ALA A 385 12.84 7.32 -18.49
CA ALA A 385 11.57 6.75 -18.89
C ALA A 385 11.70 6.05 -20.25
N SER A 386 12.13 4.79 -20.26
CA SER A 386 12.00 3.97 -21.48
C SER A 386 10.52 3.64 -21.76
N ALA A 387 10.14 3.42 -23.02
CA ALA A 387 8.78 3.01 -23.42
C ALA A 387 8.29 1.80 -22.64
N VAL A 388 9.22 0.88 -22.36
CA VAL A 388 9.04 -0.32 -21.55
C VAL A 388 8.68 0.03 -20.10
N GLY A 389 9.35 1.03 -19.52
CA GLY A 389 9.09 1.53 -18.16
C GLY A 389 7.86 2.45 -18.05
N LEU A 390 7.47 3.14 -19.12
CA LEU A 390 6.26 3.98 -19.15
C LEU A 390 4.97 3.16 -19.31
N THR A 391 5.01 2.13 -20.16
CA THR A 391 3.83 1.35 -20.53
C THR A 391 3.61 0.14 -19.63
N ALA A 392 3.94 -1.05 -20.11
CA ALA A 392 4.05 -2.25 -19.32
C ALA A 392 4.95 -3.23 -20.07
N TYR A 393 5.62 -4.09 -19.33
CA TYR A 393 6.54 -5.04 -19.90
C TYR A 393 6.33 -6.43 -19.33
N VAL A 394 6.79 -7.42 -20.07
CA VAL A 394 6.61 -8.82 -19.69
C VAL A 394 7.93 -9.30 -19.11
N GLN A 395 7.89 -9.70 -17.84
CA GLN A 395 9.02 -10.28 -17.13
C GLN A 395 8.69 -11.72 -16.74
N ARG A 396 9.68 -12.60 -16.76
CA ARG A 396 9.52 -13.96 -16.24
C ARG A 396 9.70 -13.93 -14.73
N ASN A 397 8.67 -14.28 -13.98
CA ASN A 397 8.76 -14.33 -12.52
C ASN A 397 9.77 -15.42 -12.12
N PRO A 398 10.78 -15.11 -11.28
CA PRO A 398 11.80 -16.08 -10.90
C PRO A 398 11.24 -17.25 -10.07
N VAL A 399 10.14 -17.05 -9.34
CA VAL A 399 9.55 -18.05 -8.44
C VAL A 399 8.60 -18.99 -9.20
N SER A 400 7.58 -18.44 -9.87
CA SER A 400 6.61 -19.26 -10.62
C SER A 400 7.13 -19.73 -11.98
N LYS A 401 8.20 -19.11 -12.50
CA LYS A 401 8.74 -19.32 -13.86
C LYS A 401 7.74 -19.00 -14.98
N GLU A 402 6.63 -18.35 -14.66
CA GLU A 402 5.62 -17.89 -15.61
C GLU A 402 5.93 -16.49 -16.12
N TRP A 403 5.41 -16.15 -17.30
CA TRP A 403 5.47 -14.79 -17.82
C TRP A 403 4.44 -13.93 -17.10
N THR A 404 4.92 -12.97 -16.32
CA THR A 404 4.10 -11.99 -15.61
C THR A 404 4.22 -10.63 -16.27
N LEU A 405 3.11 -9.90 -16.32
CA LEU A 405 3.09 -8.54 -16.83
C LEU A 405 3.37 -7.58 -15.66
N GLU A 406 4.41 -6.75 -15.80
CA GLU A 406 4.72 -5.67 -14.87
C GLU A 406 4.20 -4.34 -15.44
N ALA A 407 3.45 -3.63 -14.60
CA ALA A 407 2.89 -2.33 -14.92
C ALA A 407 4.00 -1.27 -14.96
N GLY A 408 4.05 -0.49 -16.04
CA GLY A 408 4.87 0.71 -16.11
C GLY A 408 4.19 1.92 -15.48
N ALA A 409 4.89 3.06 -15.52
CA ALA A 409 4.52 4.27 -14.79
C ALA A 409 3.08 4.75 -15.05
N LEU A 410 2.61 4.71 -16.29
CA LEU A 410 1.26 5.19 -16.65
C LEU A 410 0.16 4.28 -16.12
N VAL A 411 0.40 2.96 -16.09
CA VAL A 411 -0.56 1.98 -15.54
C VAL A 411 -0.55 2.06 -14.01
N LEU A 412 0.62 2.26 -13.41
CA LEU A 412 0.77 2.49 -11.97
C LEU A 412 0.13 3.80 -11.52
N ALA A 413 -0.03 4.79 -12.40
CA ALA A 413 -0.69 6.06 -12.15
C ALA A 413 -2.20 6.08 -12.47
N ASP A 414 -2.86 4.93 -12.71
CA ASP A 414 -4.31 4.91 -13.03
C ASP A 414 -5.16 5.56 -11.93
N LYS A 415 -6.06 6.47 -12.34
CA LYS A 415 -6.83 7.41 -11.52
C LYS A 415 -5.96 8.34 -10.66
N GLY A 416 -4.80 8.73 -11.17
CA GLY A 416 -3.87 9.64 -10.52
C GLY A 416 -3.17 10.53 -11.54
N ILE A 417 -1.98 11.01 -11.17
CA ILE A 417 -1.19 11.93 -11.96
C ILE A 417 0.14 11.28 -12.35
N CYS A 418 0.53 11.38 -13.61
CA CYS A 418 1.86 11.02 -14.08
C CYS A 418 2.67 12.31 -14.31
N LEU A 419 3.75 12.48 -13.54
CA LEU A 419 4.65 13.62 -13.67
C LEU A 419 5.84 13.23 -14.56
N ILE A 420 6.08 13.99 -15.63
CA ILE A 420 7.18 13.78 -16.56
C ILE A 420 8.06 15.03 -16.59
N ASP A 421 9.26 14.94 -16.02
CA ASP A 421 10.27 16.01 -16.15
C ASP A 421 11.16 15.78 -17.38
N GLU A 422 11.70 16.86 -17.96
CA GLU A 422 12.51 16.84 -19.17
C GLU A 422 11.84 16.11 -20.35
N PHE A 423 10.57 16.43 -20.60
CA PHE A 423 9.75 15.82 -21.65
C PHE A 423 10.36 15.98 -23.06
N ASP A 424 11.13 17.06 -23.28
CA ASP A 424 11.86 17.32 -24.52
C ASP A 424 12.92 16.24 -24.84
N LYS A 425 13.53 15.62 -23.83
CA LYS A 425 14.63 14.65 -24.01
C LYS A 425 14.19 13.20 -24.22
N MET A 426 12.89 12.94 -24.36
CA MET A 426 12.37 11.60 -24.59
C MET A 426 12.63 11.10 -26.01
N ASN A 427 12.84 9.79 -26.17
CA ASN A 427 12.99 9.18 -27.48
C ASN A 427 11.65 9.07 -28.22
N ASP A 428 11.68 9.03 -29.54
CA ASP A 428 10.47 8.96 -30.37
C ASP A 428 9.61 7.71 -30.14
N GLN A 429 10.21 6.57 -29.74
CA GLN A 429 9.47 5.35 -29.38
C GLN A 429 8.65 5.50 -28.09
N ASP A 430 9.16 6.32 -27.16
CA ASP A 430 8.50 6.60 -25.89
C ASP A 430 7.32 7.55 -26.13
N ARG A 431 7.51 8.52 -27.04
CA ARG A 431 6.49 9.47 -27.49
C ARG A 431 5.27 8.77 -28.12
N THR A 432 5.47 7.78 -29.01
CA THR A 432 4.35 7.01 -29.62
C THR A 432 3.52 6.24 -28.60
N SER A 433 4.16 5.73 -27.55
CA SER A 433 3.49 5.00 -26.48
C SER A 433 2.60 5.92 -25.62
N ILE A 434 3.08 7.13 -25.33
CA ILE A 434 2.31 8.14 -24.59
C ILE A 434 1.10 8.61 -25.40
N HIS A 435 1.21 8.71 -26.73
CA HIS A 435 0.09 9.08 -27.59
C HIS A 435 -1.12 8.15 -27.45
N GLU A 436 -0.88 6.84 -27.40
CA GLU A 436 -1.95 5.83 -27.20
C GLU A 436 -2.64 6.05 -25.85
N ALA A 437 -1.84 6.23 -24.79
CA ALA A 437 -2.34 6.43 -23.44
C ALA A 437 -3.12 7.73 -23.27
N MET A 438 -2.66 8.85 -23.83
CA MET A 438 -3.34 10.15 -23.72
C MET A 438 -4.63 10.23 -24.53
N GLU A 439 -4.74 9.45 -25.62
CA GLU A 439 -5.93 9.43 -26.46
C GLU A 439 -6.98 8.45 -25.95
N GLN A 440 -6.59 7.19 -25.73
CA GLN A 440 -7.54 6.12 -25.44
C GLN A 440 -7.67 5.85 -23.93
N GLN A 441 -6.77 6.39 -23.10
CA GLN A 441 -6.65 6.05 -21.68
C GLN A 441 -6.49 4.55 -21.44
N SER A 442 -5.92 3.85 -22.42
CA SER A 442 -5.66 2.41 -22.39
C SER A 442 -4.39 2.11 -23.17
N ILE A 443 -3.67 1.08 -22.73
CA ILE A 443 -2.45 0.60 -23.37
C ILE A 443 -2.69 -0.85 -23.78
N SER A 444 -2.51 -1.14 -25.07
CA SER A 444 -2.64 -2.48 -25.62
C SER A 444 -1.29 -3.19 -25.71
N ILE A 445 -1.18 -4.39 -25.13
CA ILE A 445 0.06 -5.16 -25.10
C ILE A 445 -0.20 -6.53 -25.70
N SER A 446 0.58 -6.84 -26.74
CA SER A 446 0.64 -8.16 -27.38
C SER A 446 2.10 -8.64 -27.41
N LYS A 447 2.57 -9.19 -26.28
CA LYS A 447 3.95 -9.68 -26.13
C LYS A 447 3.96 -11.02 -25.39
N ALA A 448 4.86 -11.92 -25.79
CA ALA A 448 5.09 -13.23 -25.15
C ALA A 448 3.82 -14.09 -24.95
N GLY A 449 2.88 -14.05 -25.90
CA GLY A 449 1.64 -14.83 -25.83
C GLY A 449 0.54 -14.23 -24.94
N ILE A 450 0.80 -13.08 -24.31
CA ILE A 450 -0.19 -12.33 -23.53
C ILE A 450 -0.73 -11.22 -24.42
N VAL A 451 -2.03 -11.27 -24.72
CA VAL A 451 -2.78 -10.23 -25.42
C VAL A 451 -3.74 -9.62 -24.41
N THR A 452 -3.40 -8.45 -23.88
CA THR A 452 -4.20 -7.77 -22.86
C THR A 452 -4.23 -6.26 -23.10
N SER A 453 -5.30 -5.62 -22.68
CA SER A 453 -5.41 -4.16 -22.65
C SER A 453 -5.49 -3.71 -21.20
N LEU A 454 -4.61 -2.78 -20.82
CA LEU A 454 -4.53 -2.19 -19.49
C LEU A 454 -5.14 -0.80 -19.52
N GLN A 455 -5.81 -0.41 -18.44
CA GLN A 455 -6.31 0.95 -18.29
C GLN A 455 -5.20 1.86 -17.76
N ALA A 456 -5.10 3.07 -18.33
CA ALA A 456 -4.14 4.10 -17.95
C ALA A 456 -4.85 5.46 -17.91
N ARG A 457 -5.87 5.59 -17.04
CA ARG A 457 -6.62 6.85 -16.88
C ARG A 457 -5.82 7.75 -15.95
N CYS A 458 -4.90 8.53 -16.49
CA CYS A 458 -4.08 9.43 -15.70
C CYS A 458 -4.03 10.80 -16.35
N ALA A 459 -3.93 11.84 -15.52
CA ALA A 459 -3.56 13.16 -15.97
C ALA A 459 -2.04 13.23 -16.17
N VAL A 460 -1.61 13.71 -17.33
CA VAL A 460 -0.18 13.87 -17.64
C VAL A 460 0.22 15.31 -17.37
N LEU A 461 1.19 15.48 -16.47
CA LEU A 461 1.79 16.75 -16.12
C LEU A 461 3.25 16.72 -16.55
N ALA A 462 3.58 17.48 -17.59
CA ALA A 462 4.89 17.47 -18.20
C ALA A 462 5.61 18.81 -18.02
N ALA A 463 6.92 18.76 -17.76
CA ALA A 463 7.81 19.91 -17.84
C ALA A 463 8.78 19.73 -19.02
N ALA A 464 8.94 20.78 -19.83
CA ALA A 464 9.83 20.79 -20.99
C ALA A 464 10.70 22.05 -20.99
N ASN A 465 11.85 21.95 -21.67
CA ASN A 465 12.71 23.10 -21.95
C ASN A 465 12.59 23.51 -23.43
N PRO A 466 12.68 24.81 -23.76
CA PRO A 466 12.75 25.27 -25.14
C PRO A 466 14.08 24.87 -25.77
N ILE A 467 14.07 24.74 -27.10
CA ILE A 467 15.25 24.45 -27.89
C ILE A 467 16.29 25.57 -27.68
N GLY A 468 17.55 25.21 -27.49
CA GLY A 468 18.62 26.18 -27.22
C GLY A 468 18.61 26.79 -25.81
N GLY A 469 17.69 26.35 -24.94
CA GLY A 469 17.65 26.70 -23.52
C GLY A 469 17.10 28.10 -23.20
N ARG A 470 16.62 28.85 -24.20
CA ARG A 470 15.86 30.09 -23.99
C ARG A 470 14.66 30.15 -24.91
N TYR A 471 13.54 30.63 -24.39
CA TYR A 471 12.31 30.79 -25.16
C TYR A 471 12.36 32.04 -26.04
N ASP A 472 12.24 31.90 -27.36
CA ASP A 472 12.21 33.03 -28.29
C ASP A 472 10.76 33.43 -28.63
N PRO A 473 10.28 34.63 -28.26
CA PRO A 473 8.91 35.06 -28.57
C PRO A 473 8.68 35.35 -30.05
N ALA A 474 9.73 35.46 -30.88
CA ALA A 474 9.59 35.70 -32.32
C ALA A 474 9.14 34.45 -33.09
N LEU A 475 9.43 33.26 -32.56
CA LEU A 475 9.09 31.97 -33.16
C LEU A 475 7.75 31.45 -32.65
N THR A 476 7.14 30.55 -33.42
CA THR A 476 5.93 29.85 -32.98
C THR A 476 6.25 28.89 -31.84
N PHE A 477 5.25 28.52 -31.04
CA PHE A 477 5.44 27.59 -29.93
C PHE A 477 5.95 26.21 -30.40
N ALA A 478 5.46 25.73 -31.55
CA ALA A 478 5.89 24.46 -32.15
C ALA A 478 7.34 24.49 -32.68
N GLU A 479 7.86 25.66 -33.05
CA GLU A 479 9.27 25.81 -33.45
C GLU A 479 10.19 25.95 -32.24
N ASN A 480 9.69 26.53 -31.14
CA ASN A 480 10.45 26.68 -29.90
C ASN A 480 10.62 25.37 -29.13
N VAL A 481 9.76 24.38 -29.37
CA VAL A 481 9.70 23.13 -28.62
C VAL A 481 9.76 21.96 -29.61
N ASP A 482 10.67 21.01 -29.39
CA ASP A 482 10.87 19.84 -30.27
C ASP A 482 9.77 18.77 -30.06
N LEU A 483 8.52 19.17 -30.25
CA LEU A 483 7.34 18.33 -30.09
C LEU A 483 6.46 18.38 -31.34
N THR A 484 5.88 17.22 -31.66
CA THR A 484 4.97 17.09 -32.79
C THR A 484 3.58 17.67 -32.46
N GLU A 485 2.90 18.27 -33.45
CA GLU A 485 1.55 18.82 -33.28
C GLU A 485 0.51 17.82 -32.71
N PRO A 486 0.55 16.51 -33.04
CA PRO A 486 -0.34 15.53 -32.43
C PRO A 486 -0.12 15.35 -30.93
N ILE A 487 1.04 15.69 -30.36
CA ILE A 487 1.26 15.67 -28.90
C ILE A 487 0.68 16.94 -28.30
N LEU A 488 1.01 18.08 -28.89
CA LEU A 488 0.61 19.40 -28.38
C LEU A 488 -0.91 19.54 -28.31
N SER A 489 -1.64 19.01 -29.30
CA SER A 489 -3.11 18.98 -29.30
C SER A 489 -3.73 18.12 -28.20
N ARG A 490 -2.96 17.26 -27.52
CA ARG A 490 -3.45 16.41 -26.41
C ARG A 490 -3.31 17.06 -25.05
N PHE A 491 -2.45 18.08 -24.94
CA PHE A 491 -2.35 18.92 -23.76
C PHE A 491 -3.46 19.98 -23.79
N ASP A 492 -4.21 20.07 -22.69
CA ASP A 492 -5.33 21.02 -22.58
C ASP A 492 -4.83 22.40 -22.15
N ILE A 493 -3.79 22.43 -21.30
CA ILE A 493 -3.20 23.66 -20.78
C ILE A 493 -1.71 23.71 -21.14
N LEU A 494 -1.33 24.79 -21.81
CA LEU A 494 0.06 25.10 -22.15
C LEU A 494 0.49 26.34 -21.36
N CYS A 495 1.43 26.15 -20.44
CA CYS A 495 2.01 27.22 -19.63
C CYS A 495 3.43 27.53 -20.14
N VAL A 496 3.65 28.76 -20.60
CA VAL A 496 4.99 29.22 -21.01
C VAL A 496 5.54 30.17 -19.95
N VAL A 497 6.61 29.75 -19.28
CA VAL A 497 7.37 30.60 -18.36
C VAL A 497 8.49 31.29 -19.13
N ARG A 498 8.50 32.62 -19.05
CA ARG A 498 9.55 33.45 -19.63
C ARG A 498 10.29 34.14 -18.50
N ASP A 499 11.61 34.07 -18.52
CA ASP A 499 12.44 34.81 -17.59
C ASP A 499 12.78 36.19 -18.18
N THR A 500 12.07 37.22 -17.72
CA THR A 500 12.33 38.61 -18.11
C THR A 500 12.96 39.37 -16.95
N VAL A 501 14.09 40.04 -17.20
CA VAL A 501 14.81 40.79 -16.16
C VAL A 501 13.99 42.03 -15.75
N ASP A 502 13.46 42.03 -14.53
CA ASP A 502 12.81 43.17 -13.89
C ASP A 502 13.34 43.36 -12.46
N ALA A 503 14.00 44.49 -12.21
CA ALA A 503 14.63 44.78 -10.93
C ALA A 503 13.66 44.76 -9.74
N VAL A 504 12.39 45.12 -9.94
CA VAL A 504 11.40 45.15 -8.85
C VAL A 504 10.94 43.73 -8.50
N GLN A 505 10.70 42.89 -9.50
CA GLN A 505 10.33 41.49 -9.31
C GLN A 505 11.49 40.70 -8.72
N ASP A 506 12.71 40.92 -9.21
CA ASP A 506 13.92 40.29 -8.70
C ASP A 506 14.18 40.60 -7.22
N GLU A 507 13.98 41.85 -6.80
CA GLU A 507 14.11 42.23 -5.39
C GLU A 507 13.08 41.52 -4.50
N ARG A 508 11.83 41.40 -4.97
CA ARG A 508 10.78 40.67 -4.25
C ARG A 508 11.07 39.18 -4.18
N LEU A 509 11.50 38.58 -5.28
CA LEU A 509 11.91 37.18 -5.34
C LEU A 509 13.09 36.91 -4.41
N ALA A 510 14.12 37.76 -4.43
CA ALA A 510 15.29 37.63 -3.55
C ALA A 510 14.92 37.73 -2.07
N ARG A 511 14.05 38.69 -1.69
CA ARG A 511 13.51 38.78 -0.32
C ARG A 511 12.72 37.53 0.07
N PHE A 512 11.93 37.00 -0.85
CA PHE A 512 11.14 35.80 -0.61
C PHE A 512 12.03 34.57 -0.40
N VAL A 513 13.03 34.35 -1.27
CA VAL A 513 13.97 33.23 -1.20
C VAL A 513 14.81 33.29 0.07
N THR A 514 15.36 34.46 0.40
CA THR A 514 16.12 34.66 1.65
C THR A 514 15.25 34.42 2.89
N GLY A 515 14.01 34.91 2.89
CA GLY A 515 13.04 34.64 3.96
C GLY A 515 12.68 33.15 4.07
N SER A 516 12.53 32.45 2.95
CA SER A 516 12.28 31.01 2.93
C SER A 516 13.45 30.22 3.51
N HIS A 517 14.69 30.48 3.07
CA HIS A 517 15.88 29.82 3.62
C HIS A 517 16.06 30.09 5.12
N MET A 518 15.73 31.29 5.59
CA MET A 518 15.78 31.63 7.02
C MET A 518 14.78 30.82 7.85
N LYS A 519 13.57 30.57 7.31
CA LYS A 519 12.54 29.74 7.96
C LYS A 519 12.91 28.27 8.00
N HIS A 520 13.54 27.75 6.95
CA HIS A 520 13.94 26.34 6.84
C HIS A 520 15.28 26.04 7.55
N HIS A 521 15.82 26.98 8.34
CA HIS A 521 17.01 26.71 9.13
C HIS A 521 16.67 25.69 10.22
N PRO A 522 17.46 24.63 10.44
CA PRO A 522 17.17 23.56 11.41
C PRO A 522 17.07 23.99 12.88
N ASN A 523 17.28 25.27 13.18
CA ASN A 523 17.19 25.84 14.53
C ASN A 523 16.04 26.84 14.68
N ALA A 524 15.29 27.13 13.60
CA ALA A 524 14.12 27.99 13.65
C ALA A 524 12.92 27.18 14.15
N THR A 525 12.15 27.74 15.08
CA THR A 525 10.91 27.15 15.59
C THR A 525 9.91 26.98 14.45
N GLU A 526 9.50 25.74 14.19
CA GLU A 526 8.47 25.41 13.21
C GLU A 526 7.16 26.12 13.61
N ALA A 527 6.72 27.07 12.79
CA ALA A 527 5.34 27.54 12.83
C ALA A 527 4.49 26.52 12.05
N GLU A 528 3.43 26.04 12.67
CA GLU A 528 2.48 25.07 12.14
C GLU A 528 2.06 25.43 10.70
N GLN A 529 2.30 24.51 9.75
CA GLN A 529 1.85 24.65 8.37
C GLN A 529 0.53 23.89 8.18
N ASP A 530 -0.48 24.56 7.64
CA ASP A 530 -1.81 24.05 7.29
C ASP A 530 -1.82 23.06 6.09
N GLU A 531 -0.68 22.47 5.69
CA GLU A 531 -0.58 21.60 4.50
C GLU A 531 -1.53 20.38 4.59
N ASN A 532 -1.82 19.91 5.82
CA ASN A 532 -2.69 18.76 6.06
C ASN A 532 -4.17 18.99 5.68
N LEU A 533 -4.66 20.24 5.68
CA LEU A 533 -6.06 20.53 5.37
C LEU A 533 -6.33 20.54 3.87
N VAL A 534 -5.36 20.98 3.06
CA VAL A 534 -5.52 21.05 1.60
C VAL A 534 -5.46 19.66 0.98
N SER A 535 -4.54 18.80 1.43
CA SER A 535 -4.49 17.39 1.01
C SER A 535 -5.75 16.64 1.38
N ALA A 536 -6.25 16.82 2.61
CA ALA A 536 -7.55 16.28 3.06
C ALA A 536 -8.72 16.79 2.22
N TYR A 537 -8.73 18.07 1.84
CA TYR A 537 -9.77 18.65 0.99
C TYR A 537 -9.74 18.10 -0.44
N ILE A 538 -8.55 18.00 -1.04
CA ILE A 538 -8.35 17.39 -2.37
C ILE A 538 -8.88 15.95 -2.35
N LEU A 539 -8.53 15.19 -1.32
CA LEU A 539 -8.99 13.81 -1.12
C LEU A 539 -10.51 13.69 -0.95
N TYR A 540 -11.16 14.64 -0.29
CA TYR A 540 -12.61 14.63 -0.11
C TYR A 540 -13.38 14.96 -1.40
N VAL A 541 -12.81 15.82 -2.25
CA VAL A 541 -13.46 16.28 -3.49
C VAL A 541 -13.19 15.34 -4.68
N SER A 542 -12.03 14.68 -4.70
CA SER A 542 -11.62 13.71 -5.74
C SER A 542 -12.32 12.37 -5.57
#